data_AF-A0AAX3KU92-F1
#
_entry.id   AF-A0AAX3KU92-F1
#
_cell.length_a   1.000
_cell.length_b   1.000
_cell.length_c   1.000
_cell.angle_alpha   90.00
_cell.angle_beta   90.00
_cell.angle_gamma   90.00
#
_symmetry.space_group_name_H-M   'P 1'
#
loop_
_entity.id
_entity.type
_entity.pdbx_description
1 polymer ?
#
loop_
_entity_poly.entity_id
_entity_poly.type
_entity_poly.pdbx_seq_one_letter_code
_entity_poly.pdbx_strand_id
1 'polypeptide(L)'
;MKPTLLALTLLATATAAQAESTRLAYSKAEEVEVFVDHAAAAWCAPDLALRFVYGKAAEAAAVERLMPKIGALLGKQCDQAERLTWTATGNTDARLNGTATKATAWAAQVQNSAAVVAAPAPAPVEPPKAPAAAAPETARPATPPVVPEAPAPAAPPAPVAESAPAAPAKVEPAPAPAPAPAPVAAKEPAGQIATDFDVAGWRPGDGEAELAKSDFITTLKDSQGCAFRVPFKAEEDSRYLQVRSSGIRCENGLAQGEGELALERSDGKQLQRWKGFFLNGLPLDKPLPPLRFVGFDSQKQALFLLASDPVTASYSLLRLGYSYRGQWSISSPDVLFVTGNSEQFRQLDQIRPIIAKTQQQLDALGTMVPHFTFLAVRDFTKGIFPRPWNSDESSQDFWLYRVNVDRNWRSKAWQFSPEQATNYLFMWDEKQARQREQAAREREREALQARMQQAFRARDQLATYERLTQEARSNPQALLARQVNDVRYTSGGGGGYAALVGGETRPVRLIARVTRTNSDGWTLDYPYPIQAQVPAGIPAKTGWYVLSGTLQLDPKARDADDLPLTHLTAKVVQPCTSEGCSDLRDPLALARVQFEDPAWTPEAARQQLKDAGLGEERF
;
A
#
# COMPACT_ATOMS: atom_id res chain seq x y z
N MET A 1 12.25 65.02 -7.29
CA MET A 1 13.17 65.60 -6.28
C MET A 1 13.54 64.49 -5.30
N LYS A 2 14.82 64.13 -5.23
CA LYS A 2 15.46 63.27 -4.20
C LYS A 2 15.85 64.15 -2.99
N PRO A 3 16.37 63.64 -1.86
CA PRO A 3 16.30 62.29 -1.27
C PRO A 3 16.10 62.31 0.27
N THR A 4 15.87 61.18 0.93
CA THR A 4 16.53 60.92 2.22
C THR A 4 16.75 59.41 2.43
N LEU A 5 17.90 59.12 3.03
CA LEU A 5 18.65 57.87 3.03
C LEU A 5 18.46 57.06 4.34
N LEU A 6 18.80 55.77 4.23
CA LEU A 6 19.48 54.91 5.22
C LEU A 6 18.72 54.43 6.46
N ALA A 7 18.43 53.11 6.49
CA ALA A 7 19.11 52.16 7.39
C ALA A 7 18.76 50.71 7.00
N LEU A 8 19.63 50.04 6.23
CA LEU A 8 19.62 48.58 6.10
C LEU A 8 20.24 47.98 7.37
N THR A 9 19.44 47.28 8.16
CA THR A 9 19.92 46.34 9.18
C THR A 9 20.18 45.00 8.50
N LEU A 10 21.46 44.63 8.36
CA LEU A 10 21.85 43.25 8.07
C LEU A 10 21.50 42.38 9.29
N LEU A 11 20.42 41.59 9.20
CA LEU A 11 20.29 40.40 10.04
C LEU A 11 21.22 39.33 9.48
N ALA A 12 22.28 39.03 10.23
CA ALA A 12 23.07 37.82 10.05
C ALA A 12 22.14 36.60 10.22
N THR A 13 21.82 35.94 9.12
CA THR A 13 21.21 34.61 9.16
C THR A 13 22.24 33.64 9.71
N ALA A 14 22.09 33.27 10.98
CA ALA A 14 22.69 32.05 11.48
C ALA A 14 22.08 30.89 10.67
N THR A 15 22.88 30.28 9.79
CA THR A 15 22.52 29.03 9.14
C THR A 15 22.40 27.97 10.22
N ALA A 16 21.18 27.69 10.67
CA ALA A 16 20.88 26.44 11.33
C ALA A 16 21.19 25.33 10.31
N ALA A 17 22.18 24.48 10.62
CA ALA A 17 22.44 23.27 9.86
C ALA A 17 21.13 22.45 9.82
N GLN A 18 20.50 22.39 8.65
CA GLN A 18 19.36 21.52 8.42
C GLN A 18 19.90 20.09 8.50
N ALA A 19 19.50 19.33 9.51
CA ALA A 19 19.80 17.91 9.56
C ALA A 19 19.03 17.22 8.43
N GLU A 20 19.74 16.70 7.44
CA GLU A 20 19.17 15.84 6.41
C GLU A 20 18.98 14.43 6.99
N SER A 21 17.90 13.75 6.60
CA SER A 21 17.60 12.40 7.09
C SER A 21 17.62 11.40 5.93
N THR A 22 18.45 10.35 6.04
CA THR A 22 18.54 9.28 5.05
C THR A 22 17.88 8.01 5.59
N ARG A 23 16.96 7.39 4.82
CA ARG A 23 16.35 6.11 5.23
C ARG A 23 17.36 4.98 5.07
N LEU A 24 17.73 4.37 6.18
CA LEU A 24 18.71 3.28 6.22
C LEU A 24 18.04 1.92 6.01
N ALA A 25 16.89 1.67 6.64
CA ALA A 25 16.22 0.38 6.57
C ALA A 25 14.71 0.48 6.84
N TYR A 26 13.97 -0.54 6.38
CA TYR A 26 12.58 -0.78 6.72
C TYR A 26 12.39 -2.23 7.15
N SER A 27 11.67 -2.45 8.25
CA SER A 27 11.30 -3.79 8.71
C SER A 27 9.79 -3.95 8.65
N LYS A 28 9.32 -4.83 7.75
CA LYS A 28 7.91 -5.19 7.65
C LYS A 28 7.42 -5.97 8.88
N ALA A 29 8.27 -6.80 9.47
CA ALA A 29 7.90 -7.65 10.62
C ALA A 29 7.68 -6.85 11.92
N GLU A 30 8.37 -5.72 12.08
CA GLU A 30 8.28 -4.87 13.27
C GLU A 30 7.54 -3.54 12.98
N GLU A 31 7.07 -3.35 11.74
CA GLU A 31 6.44 -2.11 11.23
C GLU A 31 7.20 -0.83 11.58
N VAL A 32 8.50 -0.81 11.27
CA VAL A 32 9.40 0.29 11.64
C VAL A 32 10.30 0.72 10.49
N GLU A 33 10.43 2.03 10.33
CA GLU A 33 11.41 2.68 9.46
C GLU A 33 12.57 3.24 10.28
N VAL A 34 13.79 3.03 9.79
CA VAL A 34 15.03 3.46 10.46
C VAL A 34 15.70 4.52 9.61
N PHE A 35 15.89 5.70 10.18
CA PHE A 35 16.54 6.84 9.56
C PHE A 35 17.88 7.13 10.23
N VAL A 36 18.84 7.63 9.46
CA VAL A 36 20.07 8.27 9.95
C VAL A 36 19.89 9.77 9.79
N ASP A 37 19.92 10.49 10.90
CA ASP A 37 19.92 11.96 10.91
C ASP A 37 21.38 12.44 10.85
N HIS A 38 21.71 13.29 9.88
CA HIS A 38 23.07 13.76 9.63
C HIS A 38 23.08 15.22 9.15
N ALA A 39 24.19 15.94 9.34
CA ALA A 39 24.30 17.36 9.00
C ALA A 39 25.15 17.62 7.74
N ALA A 40 25.67 16.58 7.08
CA ALA A 40 26.65 16.66 6.01
C ALA A 40 26.14 15.99 4.73
N ALA A 41 26.69 16.32 3.56
CA ALA A 41 26.26 15.71 2.30
C ALA A 41 26.49 14.18 2.23
N ALA A 42 27.35 13.63 3.09
CA ALA A 42 27.55 12.19 3.27
C ALA A 42 27.05 11.77 4.66
N TRP A 43 26.14 10.79 4.69
CA TRP A 43 25.50 10.32 5.92
C TRP A 43 26.37 9.38 6.76
N CYS A 44 27.42 8.80 6.17
CA CYS A 44 28.32 7.87 6.86
C CYS A 44 29.35 8.63 7.70
N ALA A 45 29.38 8.36 9.00
CA ALA A 45 30.25 8.97 9.99
C ALA A 45 30.55 7.95 11.12
N PRO A 46 31.62 8.16 11.92
CA PRO A 46 31.94 7.28 13.04
C PRO A 46 30.88 7.30 14.16
N ASP A 47 30.22 8.43 14.34
CA ASP A 47 29.12 8.60 15.28
C ASP A 47 27.82 8.88 14.50
N LEU A 48 26.83 7.99 14.59
CA LEU A 48 25.54 8.16 13.90
C LEU A 48 24.40 8.37 14.88
N ALA A 49 23.41 9.16 14.47
CA ALA A 49 22.15 9.33 15.15
C ALA A 49 21.04 8.60 14.37
N LEU A 50 20.47 7.56 14.98
CA LEU A 50 19.39 6.77 14.41
C LEU A 50 18.03 7.17 14.97
N ARG A 51 17.03 7.10 14.11
CA ARG A 51 15.63 7.32 14.49
C ARG A 51 14.77 6.18 13.98
N PHE A 52 14.16 5.46 14.92
CA PHE A 52 13.20 4.39 14.69
C PHE A 52 11.79 4.97 14.74
N VAL A 53 11.07 4.89 13.63
CA VAL A 53 9.70 5.39 13.51
C VAL A 53 8.76 4.20 13.35
N TYR A 54 8.01 3.91 14.41
CA TYR A 54 7.04 2.82 14.44
C TYR A 54 5.67 3.29 13.96
N GLY A 55 4.94 2.43 13.23
CA GLY A 55 3.51 2.63 12.95
C GLY A 55 2.60 2.40 14.17
N LYS A 56 3.14 1.75 15.21
CA LYS A 56 2.51 1.39 16.49
C LYS A 56 3.29 1.99 17.67
N ALA A 57 2.96 1.62 18.91
CA ALA A 57 3.72 2.06 20.08
C ALA A 57 5.19 1.59 20.00
N ALA A 58 6.12 2.45 20.44
CA ALA A 58 7.55 2.12 20.41
C ALA A 58 7.86 1.01 21.44
N GLU A 59 8.58 -0.03 21.00
CA GLU A 59 8.88 -1.21 21.82
C GLU A 59 10.40 -1.41 21.94
N ALA A 60 10.93 -1.40 23.17
CA ALA A 60 12.36 -1.56 23.43
C ALA A 60 12.91 -2.91 22.90
N ALA A 61 12.16 -3.99 23.09
CA ALA A 61 12.54 -5.33 22.63
C ALA A 61 12.64 -5.41 21.10
N ALA A 62 11.83 -4.62 20.36
CA ALA A 62 11.93 -4.55 18.91
C ALA A 62 13.22 -3.83 18.46
N VAL A 63 13.63 -2.76 19.15
CA VAL A 63 14.91 -2.07 18.89
C VAL A 63 16.09 -3.02 19.14
N GLU A 64 16.06 -3.78 20.23
CA GLU A 64 17.09 -4.77 20.57
C GLU A 64 17.23 -5.88 19.52
N ARG A 65 16.12 -6.37 18.96
CA ARG A 65 16.12 -7.38 17.88
C ARG A 65 16.65 -6.84 16.54
N LEU A 66 16.46 -5.54 16.28
CA LEU A 66 16.83 -4.91 15.01
C LEU A 66 18.26 -4.40 14.98
N MET A 67 18.80 -3.97 16.12
CA MET A 67 20.12 -3.33 16.19
C MET A 67 21.26 -4.20 15.63
N PRO A 68 21.33 -5.53 15.86
CA PRO A 68 22.35 -6.38 15.25
C PRO A 68 22.24 -6.47 13.72
N LYS A 69 21.01 -6.43 13.17
CA LYS A 69 20.77 -6.43 11.72
C LYS A 69 21.18 -5.11 11.08
N ILE A 70 20.92 -4.00 11.79
CA ILE A 70 21.39 -2.67 11.40
C ILE A 70 22.92 -2.62 11.45
N GLY A 71 23.53 -3.22 12.48
CA GLY A 71 24.98 -3.37 12.57
C GLY A 71 25.60 -4.11 11.37
N ALA A 72 24.98 -5.20 10.91
CA ALA A 72 25.41 -5.91 9.72
C ALA A 72 25.23 -5.09 8.42
N LEU A 73 24.20 -4.24 8.36
CA LEU A 73 23.96 -3.33 7.24
C LEU A 73 25.00 -2.20 7.21
N LEU A 74 25.30 -1.61 8.37
CA LEU A 74 26.35 -0.60 8.52
C LEU A 74 27.71 -1.16 8.13
N GLY A 75 28.03 -2.40 8.47
CA GLY A 75 29.26 -3.06 7.99
C GLY A 75 29.41 -3.14 6.46
N LYS A 76 28.31 -3.01 5.70
CA LYS A 76 28.33 -3.00 4.23
C LYS A 76 28.25 -1.60 3.62
N GLN A 77 27.65 -0.64 4.32
CA GLN A 77 27.29 0.68 3.77
C GLN A 77 28.01 1.85 4.45
N CYS A 78 28.54 1.64 5.65
CA CYS A 78 29.28 2.62 6.44
C CYS A 78 30.24 1.91 7.41
N ASP A 79 31.38 1.45 6.89
CA ASP A 79 32.39 0.69 7.63
C ASP A 79 33.08 1.51 8.74
N GLN A 80 33.04 2.84 8.61
CA GLN A 80 33.55 3.82 9.57
C GLN A 80 32.69 3.95 10.84
N ALA A 81 31.45 3.44 10.87
CA ALA A 81 30.58 3.57 12.04
C ALA A 81 31.14 2.82 13.26
N GLU A 82 31.23 3.51 14.40
CA GLU A 82 31.73 2.98 15.68
C GLU A 82 30.70 3.08 16.80
N ARG A 83 29.96 4.19 16.89
CA ARG A 83 28.94 4.43 17.92
C ARG A 83 27.63 4.93 17.31
N LEU A 84 26.53 4.46 17.88
CA LEU A 84 25.16 4.86 17.53
C LEU A 84 24.48 5.44 18.75
N THR A 85 23.85 6.59 18.56
CA THR A 85 22.75 7.04 19.43
C THR A 85 21.45 6.74 18.72
N TRP A 86 20.42 6.32 19.44
CA TRP A 86 19.13 6.02 18.82
C TRP A 86 17.97 6.59 19.61
N THR A 87 16.93 6.96 18.90
CA THR A 87 15.62 7.28 19.48
C THR A 87 14.52 6.52 18.77
N ALA A 88 13.52 6.06 19.51
CA ALA A 88 12.35 5.40 18.97
C ALA A 88 11.08 6.16 19.35
N THR A 89 10.25 6.40 18.35
CA THR A 89 8.97 7.10 18.46
C THR A 89 7.89 6.27 17.79
N GLY A 90 6.73 6.18 18.42
CA GLY A 90 5.55 5.50 17.89
C GLY A 90 4.34 6.40 17.82
N ASN A 91 3.14 5.83 17.74
CA ASN A 91 1.86 6.56 17.79
C ASN A 91 1.44 7.03 19.20
N THR A 92 2.32 6.88 20.19
CA THR A 92 2.14 7.29 21.59
C THR A 92 3.21 8.31 21.98
N ASP A 93 2.95 9.17 22.96
CA ASP A 93 3.93 10.17 23.46
C ASP A 93 5.17 9.56 24.14
N ALA A 94 5.20 8.24 24.34
CA ALA A 94 6.35 7.53 24.87
C ALA A 94 7.52 7.52 23.87
N ARG A 95 8.62 8.17 24.23
CA ARG A 95 9.88 8.17 23.47
C ARG A 95 10.93 7.32 24.19
N LEU A 96 11.47 6.34 23.48
CA LEU A 96 12.61 5.56 23.94
C LEU A 96 13.90 6.13 23.35
N ASN A 97 15.00 6.02 24.08
CA ASN A 97 16.31 6.39 23.59
C ASN A 97 17.37 5.46 24.15
N GLY A 98 18.53 5.46 23.50
CA GLY A 98 19.63 4.62 23.91
C GLY A 98 20.86 4.72 23.02
N THR A 99 21.81 3.83 23.26
CA THR A 99 23.10 3.76 22.56
C THR A 99 23.40 2.35 22.08
N ALA A 100 24.25 2.20 21.07
CA ALA A 100 24.82 0.92 20.63
C ALA A 100 26.23 1.15 20.06
N THR A 101 27.14 0.20 20.21
CA THR A 101 28.52 0.35 19.69
C THR A 101 28.98 -0.89 18.95
N LYS A 102 29.94 -0.72 18.04
CA LYS A 102 30.55 -1.84 17.30
C LYS A 102 31.24 -2.84 18.24
N ALA A 103 31.83 -2.33 19.34
CA ALA A 103 32.50 -3.14 20.35
C ALA A 103 31.58 -4.12 21.08
N THR A 104 30.29 -3.78 21.22
CA THR A 104 29.27 -4.65 21.83
C THR A 104 28.44 -5.39 20.78
N ALA A 105 28.99 -5.60 19.57
CA ALA A 105 28.30 -6.19 18.43
C ALA A 105 26.95 -5.52 18.12
N TRP A 106 26.87 -4.21 18.35
CA TRP A 106 25.67 -3.40 18.18
C TRP A 106 24.50 -3.81 19.09
N ALA A 107 24.77 -4.31 20.30
CA ALA A 107 23.73 -4.49 21.31
C ALA A 107 23.14 -3.13 21.74
N ALA A 108 21.81 -2.99 21.71
CA ALA A 108 21.12 -1.76 22.11
C ALA A 108 21.07 -1.61 23.63
N GLN A 109 21.42 -0.44 24.14
CA GLN A 109 21.35 -0.05 25.55
C GLN A 109 20.27 1.01 25.72
N VAL A 110 19.15 0.66 26.36
CA VAL A 110 18.01 1.57 26.58
C VAL A 110 18.31 2.49 27.77
N GLN A 111 18.23 3.81 27.60
CA GLN A 111 18.57 4.80 28.63
C GLN A 111 17.35 5.31 29.41
N ASN A 112 16.14 5.27 28.86
CA ASN A 112 14.93 5.68 29.55
C ASN A 112 13.94 4.50 29.69
N SER A 113 14.11 3.72 30.75
CA SER A 113 13.15 2.70 31.22
C SER A 113 12.61 3.12 32.59
N ALA A 114 11.69 4.08 32.63
CA ALA A 114 10.86 4.37 33.80
C ALA A 114 9.39 4.36 33.32
N ALA A 115 8.48 3.49 33.74
CA ALA A 115 8.45 2.60 34.90
C ALA A 115 7.68 1.30 34.60
N VAL A 116 8.30 0.15 34.87
CA VAL A 116 7.61 -1.04 35.39
C VAL A 116 8.48 -1.58 36.51
N VAL A 117 8.21 -1.12 37.73
CA VAL A 117 8.65 -1.80 38.94
C VAL A 117 7.53 -2.74 39.35
N ALA A 118 7.72 -4.03 39.11
CA ALA A 118 7.45 -5.12 40.04
C ALA A 118 7.64 -6.47 39.32
N ALA A 119 8.88 -6.93 39.24
CA ALA A 119 9.17 -8.34 39.05
C ALA A 119 9.13 -9.04 40.42
N PRO A 120 8.42 -10.16 40.59
CA PRO A 120 8.75 -11.15 41.62
C PRO A 120 9.88 -12.05 41.12
N ALA A 121 10.77 -12.39 42.04
CA ALA A 121 11.97 -13.22 41.86
C ALA A 121 11.68 -14.66 41.36
N PRO A 122 12.69 -15.36 40.78
CA PRO A 122 12.53 -16.68 40.18
C PRO A 122 12.75 -17.82 41.20
N ALA A 123 12.06 -18.94 40.99
CA ALA A 123 12.30 -20.24 41.63
C ALA A 123 12.01 -21.37 40.60
N PRO A 124 12.51 -22.60 40.78
CA PRO A 124 13.58 -23.16 39.95
C PRO A 124 13.12 -24.23 38.94
N VAL A 125 14.03 -24.54 38.03
CA VAL A 125 13.98 -25.56 36.96
C VAL A 125 13.92 -26.99 37.53
N GLU A 126 13.08 -27.86 36.95
CA GLU A 126 13.29 -29.32 36.94
C GLU A 126 12.99 -29.91 35.54
N PRO A 127 13.84 -30.83 34.99
CA PRO A 127 13.82 -31.30 33.59
C PRO A 127 12.98 -32.59 33.36
N PRO A 128 12.89 -33.11 32.11
CA PRO A 128 11.66 -33.65 31.53
C PRO A 128 11.47 -35.17 31.68
N LYS A 129 10.22 -35.62 31.51
CA LYS A 129 9.88 -37.03 31.28
C LYS A 129 9.07 -37.18 29.99
N ALA A 130 9.63 -37.95 29.06
CA ALA A 130 8.97 -38.64 27.96
C ALA A 130 9.50 -40.10 27.99
N PRO A 131 9.04 -41.07 27.17
CA PRO A 131 7.80 -41.20 26.40
C PRO A 131 7.15 -42.61 26.56
N ALA A 132 5.94 -42.82 26.03
CA ALA A 132 5.46 -44.13 25.52
C ALA A 132 4.15 -43.89 24.74
N ALA A 133 4.12 -44.00 23.41
CA ALA A 133 4.10 -45.23 22.60
C ALA A 133 2.76 -45.98 22.64
N ALA A 134 1.99 -45.88 21.54
CA ALA A 134 1.27 -47.00 20.89
C ALA A 134 0.55 -46.50 19.62
N ALA A 135 1.06 -46.93 18.46
CA ALA A 135 0.29 -47.15 17.23
C ALA A 135 -0.23 -48.62 17.28
N PRO A 136 -0.70 -49.25 16.19
CA PRO A 136 -1.55 -48.88 15.05
C PRO A 136 -2.72 -49.90 14.91
N GLU A 137 -3.56 -49.84 13.86
CA GLU A 137 -4.03 -50.99 13.03
C GLU A 137 -5.25 -50.60 12.13
N THR A 138 -5.11 -50.59 10.80
CA THR A 138 -5.51 -51.62 9.78
C THR A 138 -7.00 -51.54 9.39
N ALA A 139 -7.49 -51.78 8.16
CA ALA A 139 -6.94 -52.17 6.87
C ALA A 139 -7.93 -51.81 5.72
N ARG A 140 -7.35 -51.77 4.51
CA ARG A 140 -7.85 -51.75 3.11
C ARG A 140 -8.93 -52.82 2.76
N PRO A 141 -9.58 -52.90 1.55
CA PRO A 141 -8.98 -52.78 0.18
C PRO A 141 -9.85 -52.17 -0.98
N ALA A 142 -9.24 -51.58 -2.04
CA ALA A 142 -9.12 -52.02 -3.46
C ALA A 142 -10.45 -52.13 -4.26
N THR A 143 -10.69 -51.69 -5.52
CA THR A 143 -9.89 -51.37 -6.74
C THR A 143 -10.84 -50.66 -7.80
N PRO A 144 -10.35 -50.16 -8.97
CA PRO A 144 -10.98 -49.17 -9.92
C PRO A 144 -11.78 -49.87 -11.09
N PRO A 145 -12.22 -49.26 -12.25
CA PRO A 145 -11.86 -47.97 -12.92
C PRO A 145 -13.02 -47.18 -13.62
N VAL A 146 -12.68 -46.06 -14.29
CA VAL A 146 -13.03 -45.68 -15.69
C VAL A 146 -12.99 -44.15 -15.91
N VAL A 147 -12.33 -43.75 -17.01
CA VAL A 147 -12.26 -42.42 -17.66
C VAL A 147 -13.26 -42.40 -18.84
N PRO A 148 -13.95 -41.30 -19.14
CA PRO A 148 -13.71 -40.57 -20.41
C PRO A 148 -13.76 -39.04 -20.20
N GLU A 149 -12.74 -38.29 -20.63
CA GLU A 149 -12.57 -37.73 -21.98
C GLU A 149 -13.39 -36.43 -22.20
N ALA A 150 -12.65 -35.35 -22.43
CA ALA A 150 -13.14 -34.03 -22.79
C ALA A 150 -13.43 -33.93 -24.30
N PRO A 151 -14.34 -33.02 -24.70
CA PRO A 151 -14.15 -32.33 -25.96
C PRO A 151 -14.23 -30.80 -25.80
N ALA A 152 -13.22 -30.13 -26.35
CA ALA A 152 -13.27 -28.75 -26.84
C ALA A 152 -13.01 -28.82 -28.37
N PRO A 153 -13.15 -27.74 -29.14
CA PRO A 153 -14.11 -26.63 -29.11
C PRO A 153 -14.82 -26.46 -30.49
N ALA A 154 -15.96 -25.77 -30.53
CA ALA A 154 -16.53 -25.28 -31.79
C ALA A 154 -16.45 -23.75 -31.85
N ALA A 155 -15.73 -23.25 -32.85
CA ALA A 155 -15.56 -21.84 -33.19
C ALA A 155 -16.70 -21.35 -34.11
N PRO A 156 -16.87 -20.02 -34.27
CA PRO A 156 -18.14 -19.35 -34.57
C PRO A 156 -18.40 -19.13 -36.08
N PRO A 157 -19.66 -18.89 -36.49
CA PRO A 157 -19.94 -18.21 -37.73
C PRO A 157 -20.27 -16.71 -37.49
N ALA A 158 -19.65 -15.85 -38.29
CA ALA A 158 -20.03 -14.46 -38.52
C ALA A 158 -20.72 -14.35 -39.92
N PRO A 159 -21.10 -13.15 -40.38
CA PRO A 159 -22.46 -12.63 -40.34
C PRO A 159 -23.14 -12.56 -41.72
N VAL A 160 -24.46 -12.39 -41.75
CA VAL A 160 -25.22 -12.04 -42.97
C VAL A 160 -25.99 -10.74 -42.71
N ALA A 161 -25.95 -9.85 -43.70
CA ALA A 161 -26.43 -8.48 -43.67
C ALA A 161 -27.88 -8.31 -44.18
N GLU A 162 -28.44 -7.14 -43.83
CA GLU A 162 -29.31 -6.28 -44.65
C GLU A 162 -30.83 -6.55 -44.70
N SER A 163 -31.62 -5.68 -44.06
CA SER A 163 -32.47 -4.66 -44.74
C SER A 163 -33.51 -4.04 -43.79
N ALA A 164 -33.64 -2.72 -43.88
CA ALA A 164 -34.62 -1.88 -43.20
C ALA A 164 -36.05 -2.04 -43.76
N PRO A 165 -37.06 -1.50 -43.05
CA PRO A 165 -38.06 -0.67 -43.73
C PRO A 165 -38.27 0.71 -43.08
N ALA A 166 -38.65 1.64 -43.95
CA ALA A 166 -38.88 3.05 -43.70
C ALA A 166 -40.22 3.37 -42.98
N ALA A 167 -40.28 4.62 -42.51
CA ALA A 167 -41.36 5.30 -41.82
C ALA A 167 -42.71 5.37 -42.58
N PRO A 168 -43.77 5.78 -41.86
CA PRO A 168 -44.57 6.89 -42.37
C PRO A 168 -44.81 8.04 -41.37
N ALA A 169 -44.96 9.20 -42.01
CA ALA A 169 -45.26 10.57 -41.60
C ALA A 169 -46.15 10.87 -40.37
N LYS A 170 -45.65 11.81 -39.55
CA LYS A 170 -46.19 13.17 -39.28
C LYS A 170 -47.72 13.35 -39.25
N VAL A 171 -48.24 13.63 -38.05
CA VAL A 171 -49.48 14.41 -37.84
C VAL A 171 -49.20 15.53 -36.84
N GLU A 172 -49.60 16.73 -37.26
CA GLU A 172 -49.46 18.03 -36.61
C GLU A 172 -50.61 18.27 -35.61
N PRO A 173 -50.35 18.83 -34.41
CA PRO A 173 -51.41 19.14 -33.44
C PRO A 173 -51.95 20.57 -33.58
N ALA A 174 -53.27 20.69 -33.58
CA ALA A 174 -54.04 21.94 -33.44
C ALA A 174 -54.76 21.99 -32.06
N PRO A 175 -55.19 23.18 -31.56
CA PRO A 175 -54.93 23.60 -30.17
C PRO A 175 -56.13 23.65 -29.19
N ALA A 176 -55.77 23.80 -27.90
CA ALA A 176 -56.50 24.37 -26.74
C ALA A 176 -57.64 23.52 -26.11
N PRO A 177 -57.83 23.50 -24.76
CA PRO A 177 -58.02 24.70 -23.92
C PRO A 177 -57.20 24.77 -22.61
N ALA A 178 -57.06 26.00 -22.12
CA ALA A 178 -56.39 26.37 -20.88
C ALA A 178 -57.07 25.81 -19.61
N PRO A 179 -56.30 25.41 -18.59
CA PRO A 179 -56.76 25.37 -17.21
C PRO A 179 -56.22 26.56 -16.38
N ALA A 180 -57.08 26.96 -15.45
CA ALA A 180 -57.02 28.04 -14.47
C ALA A 180 -55.73 28.10 -13.61
N PRO A 181 -55.44 29.26 -12.96
CA PRO A 181 -54.17 29.51 -12.29
C PRO A 181 -53.93 28.55 -11.12
N ALA A 182 -52.75 27.93 -11.12
CA ALA A 182 -52.25 27.12 -10.01
C ALA A 182 -52.11 27.98 -8.74
N PRO A 183 -52.38 27.39 -7.55
CA PRO A 183 -52.39 28.10 -6.28
C PRO A 183 -51.01 28.67 -5.96
N VAL A 184 -51.02 29.88 -5.40
CA VAL A 184 -49.86 30.58 -4.85
C VAL A 184 -49.03 29.61 -4.01
N ALA A 185 -47.79 29.38 -4.44
CA ALA A 185 -46.80 28.62 -3.69
C ALA A 185 -46.66 29.24 -2.30
N ALA A 186 -47.17 28.52 -1.30
CA ALA A 186 -46.91 28.80 0.08
C ALA A 186 -45.39 28.76 0.29
N LYS A 187 -44.86 29.79 0.94
CA LYS A 187 -43.51 29.80 1.50
C LYS A 187 -43.34 28.52 2.35
N GLU A 188 -42.57 27.55 1.85
CA GLU A 188 -42.07 26.48 2.69
C GLU A 188 -41.13 27.10 3.74
N PRO A 189 -41.34 26.84 5.04
CA PRO A 189 -40.40 27.27 6.06
C PRO A 189 -39.10 26.48 5.93
N ALA A 190 -37.97 27.20 5.92
CA ALA A 190 -36.67 26.62 6.16
C ALA A 190 -36.69 25.92 7.53
N GLY A 191 -36.50 24.59 7.58
CA GLY A 191 -36.38 23.91 8.87
C GLY A 191 -36.72 22.42 8.98
N GLN A 192 -37.06 21.70 7.91
CA GLN A 192 -37.12 20.23 8.01
C GLN A 192 -35.82 19.62 7.51
N ILE A 193 -34.92 19.32 8.46
CA ILE A 193 -33.78 18.42 8.23
C ILE A 193 -34.39 17.05 7.87
N ALA A 194 -34.16 16.58 6.64
CA ALA A 194 -34.58 15.25 6.23
C ALA A 194 -33.82 14.19 7.06
N THR A 195 -34.40 12.99 7.19
CA THR A 195 -33.76 11.84 7.83
C THR A 195 -32.31 11.66 7.36
N ASP A 196 -31.38 11.41 8.29
CA ASP A 196 -29.98 11.18 7.97
C ASP A 196 -29.81 10.03 6.97
N PHE A 197 -28.98 10.23 5.95
CA PHE A 197 -28.66 9.30 4.88
C PHE A 197 -27.15 9.29 4.65
N ASP A 198 -26.66 8.23 4.01
CA ASP A 198 -25.23 8.10 3.71
C ASP A 198 -24.84 8.89 2.45
N VAL A 199 -23.73 9.62 2.53
CA VAL A 199 -23.08 10.25 1.38
C VAL A 199 -21.61 9.85 1.37
N ALA A 200 -21.25 8.97 0.44
CA ALA A 200 -19.88 8.46 0.29
C ALA A 200 -19.30 7.88 1.60
N GLY A 201 -20.10 7.14 2.36
CA GLY A 201 -19.69 6.52 3.63
C GLY A 201 -19.67 7.46 4.83
N TRP A 202 -20.20 8.69 4.68
CA TRP A 202 -20.31 9.67 5.76
C TRP A 202 -21.76 10.04 6.08
N ARG A 203 -22.02 10.30 7.37
CA ARG A 203 -23.30 10.77 7.90
C ARG A 203 -23.09 11.91 8.91
N PRO A 204 -24.03 12.87 8.99
CA PRO A 204 -23.99 13.90 10.03
C PRO A 204 -23.93 13.30 11.44
N GLY A 205 -23.02 13.81 12.27
CA GLY A 205 -22.88 13.36 13.65
C GLY A 205 -24.09 13.71 14.52
N ASP A 206 -24.28 12.94 15.60
CA ASP A 206 -25.17 13.30 16.69
C ASP A 206 -24.43 14.33 17.54
N GLY A 207 -24.81 15.62 17.43
CA GLY A 207 -24.00 16.74 17.89
C GLY A 207 -23.50 16.65 19.34
N GLU A 208 -24.25 16.02 20.24
CA GLU A 208 -23.83 15.79 21.63
C GLU A 208 -22.69 14.76 21.73
N ALA A 209 -22.77 13.67 20.97
CA ALA A 209 -21.70 12.68 20.90
C ALA A 209 -20.42 13.27 20.29
N GLU A 210 -20.56 14.19 19.32
CA GLU A 210 -19.41 14.88 18.72
C GLU A 210 -18.79 15.91 19.67
N LEU A 211 -19.60 16.62 20.46
CA LEU A 211 -19.12 17.49 21.54
C LEU A 211 -18.36 16.70 22.61
N ALA A 212 -18.88 15.53 23.01
CA ALA A 212 -18.24 14.68 24.02
C ALA A 212 -16.86 14.16 23.60
N LYS A 213 -16.58 14.04 22.30
CA LYS A 213 -15.26 13.66 21.77
C LYS A 213 -14.24 14.80 21.81
N SER A 214 -14.68 16.05 21.99
CA SER A 214 -13.78 17.21 21.99
C SER A 214 -13.04 17.36 23.32
N ASP A 215 -11.71 17.40 23.27
CA ASP A 215 -10.82 17.54 24.42
C ASP A 215 -10.53 19.01 24.80
N PHE A 216 -10.91 19.93 23.91
CA PHE A 216 -10.65 21.36 24.04
C PHE A 216 -11.86 22.17 24.51
N ILE A 217 -13.06 21.58 24.55
CA ILE A 217 -14.29 22.22 25.04
C ILE A 217 -14.47 21.91 26.53
N THR A 218 -14.72 22.94 27.32
CA THR A 218 -15.10 22.83 28.73
C THR A 218 -16.53 23.31 28.92
N THR A 219 -17.28 22.56 29.72
CA THR A 219 -18.62 22.98 30.14
C THR A 219 -18.53 23.73 31.47
N LEU A 220 -18.76 25.04 31.43
CA LEU A 220 -18.86 25.90 32.61
C LEU A 220 -20.33 26.06 33.00
N LYS A 221 -20.64 26.06 34.29
CA LYS A 221 -21.99 26.34 34.80
C LYS A 221 -22.00 27.63 35.59
N ASP A 222 -22.95 28.51 35.29
CA ASP A 222 -23.15 29.71 36.10
C ASP A 222 -23.89 29.41 37.42
N SER A 223 -24.11 30.46 38.22
CA SER A 223 -24.86 30.37 39.48
C SER A 223 -26.33 29.98 39.32
N GLN A 224 -26.88 30.06 38.12
CA GLN A 224 -28.25 29.64 37.78
C GLN A 224 -28.30 28.20 37.23
N GLY A 225 -27.15 27.52 37.13
CA GLY A 225 -27.04 26.16 36.59
C GLY A 225 -27.06 26.09 35.06
N CYS A 226 -26.97 27.22 34.38
CA CYS A 226 -26.91 27.30 32.91
C CYS A 226 -25.53 26.89 32.41
N ALA A 227 -25.48 25.94 31.47
CA ALA A 227 -24.24 25.40 30.93
C ALA A 227 -23.77 26.15 29.68
N PHE A 228 -22.48 26.49 29.68
CA PHE A 228 -21.74 27.16 28.61
C PHE A 228 -20.62 26.25 28.13
N ARG A 229 -20.51 26.06 26.81
CA ARG A 229 -19.55 25.16 26.16
C ARG A 229 -18.49 26.02 25.48
N VAL A 230 -17.40 26.29 26.21
CA VAL A 230 -16.37 27.23 25.76
C VAL A 230 -15.03 26.49 25.57
N PRO A 231 -14.23 26.86 24.56
CA PRO A 231 -12.91 26.27 24.36
C PRO A 231 -11.89 26.94 25.29
N PHE A 232 -12.04 26.68 26.59
CA PHE A 232 -11.17 27.20 27.65
C PHE A 232 -10.77 26.07 28.57
N LYS A 233 -9.47 25.91 28.81
CA LYS A 233 -8.95 24.94 29.78
C LYS A 233 -8.55 25.71 31.04
N ALA A 234 -9.25 25.46 32.15
CA ALA A 234 -8.84 25.99 33.43
C ALA A 234 -7.54 25.31 33.88
N GLU A 235 -6.47 26.08 34.03
CA GLU A 235 -5.22 25.60 34.65
C GLU A 235 -5.29 25.61 36.18
N GLU A 236 -6.26 26.35 36.72
CA GLU A 236 -6.46 26.54 38.16
C GLU A 236 -7.54 25.60 38.70
N ASP A 237 -7.49 25.30 40.00
CA ASP A 237 -8.50 24.48 40.66
C ASP A 237 -9.88 25.16 40.51
N SER A 238 -10.82 24.41 39.92
CA SER A 238 -12.21 24.82 39.67
C SER A 238 -12.92 25.45 40.87
N ARG A 239 -12.49 25.15 42.11
CA ARG A 239 -13.05 25.74 43.34
C ARG A 239 -12.80 27.25 43.48
N TYR A 240 -11.81 27.79 42.77
CA TYR A 240 -11.49 29.22 42.79
C TYR A 240 -12.09 29.98 41.61
N LEU A 241 -12.89 29.32 40.76
CA LEU A 241 -13.49 29.94 39.60
C LEU A 241 -14.95 30.32 39.88
N GLN A 242 -15.29 31.57 39.58
CA GLN A 242 -16.65 32.08 39.57
C GLN A 242 -17.08 32.34 38.13
N VAL A 243 -18.21 31.75 37.75
CA VAL A 243 -18.82 31.92 36.43
C VAL A 243 -20.04 32.81 36.58
N ARG A 244 -20.02 33.98 35.95
CA ARG A 244 -21.12 34.94 35.96
C ARG A 244 -21.67 35.13 34.56
N SER A 245 -22.98 35.03 34.42
CA SER A 245 -23.68 35.28 33.15
C SER A 245 -24.63 36.47 33.27
N SER A 246 -24.89 37.15 32.16
CA SER A 246 -25.91 38.21 32.08
C SER A 246 -26.55 38.25 30.70
N GLY A 247 -27.87 38.52 30.66
CA GLY A 247 -28.65 38.59 29.41
C GLY A 247 -29.00 37.24 28.76
N ILE A 248 -28.48 36.13 29.29
CA ILE A 248 -28.63 34.79 28.71
C ILE A 248 -29.94 34.13 29.10
N ARG A 249 -30.54 33.38 28.17
CA ARG A 249 -31.64 32.45 28.46
C ARG A 249 -31.11 31.04 28.65
N CYS A 250 -31.66 30.29 29.59
CA CYS A 250 -31.30 28.89 29.83
C CYS A 250 -32.42 27.98 29.28
N GLU A 251 -32.13 27.23 28.22
CA GLU A 251 -33.08 26.29 27.60
C GLU A 251 -32.49 24.88 27.67
N ASN A 252 -33.24 23.94 28.26
CA ASN A 252 -32.76 22.58 28.52
C ASN A 252 -31.43 22.53 29.28
N GLY A 253 -31.18 23.50 30.16
CA GLY A 253 -29.93 23.61 30.93
C GLY A 253 -28.75 24.20 30.16
N LEU A 254 -28.93 24.66 28.92
CA LEU A 254 -27.90 25.24 28.06
C LEU A 254 -28.14 26.73 27.79
N ALA A 255 -27.05 27.49 27.66
CA ALA A 255 -27.11 28.90 27.34
C ALA A 255 -27.58 29.17 25.91
N GLN A 256 -28.56 30.07 25.78
CA GLN A 256 -29.19 30.49 24.52
C GLN A 256 -29.35 32.01 24.46
N GLY A 257 -29.16 32.58 23.28
CA GLY A 257 -29.44 33.99 22.99
C GLY A 257 -28.26 34.93 23.22
N GLU A 258 -28.51 36.23 23.07
CA GLU A 258 -27.50 37.26 23.27
C GLU A 258 -27.19 37.47 24.76
N GLY A 259 -25.92 37.59 25.10
CA GLY A 259 -25.51 37.93 26.45
C GLY A 259 -24.01 37.87 26.66
N GLU A 260 -23.62 37.80 27.92
CA GLU A 260 -22.23 37.83 28.34
C GLU A 260 -21.96 36.76 29.40
N LEU A 261 -20.81 36.10 29.28
CA LEU A 261 -20.24 35.18 30.24
C LEU A 261 -18.88 35.71 30.69
N ALA A 262 -18.73 35.96 31.99
CA ALA A 262 -17.48 36.32 32.61
C ALA A 262 -16.98 35.17 33.50
N LEU A 263 -15.74 34.78 33.30
CA LEU A 263 -15.02 33.85 34.15
C LEU A 263 -14.03 34.64 35.00
N GLU A 264 -14.26 34.63 36.30
CA GLU A 264 -13.47 35.34 37.30
C GLU A 264 -12.84 34.35 38.26
N ARG A 265 -11.63 34.65 38.73
CA ARG A 265 -11.02 33.95 39.85
C ARG A 265 -11.51 34.54 41.16
N SER A 266 -11.47 33.77 42.24
CA SER A 266 -12.02 34.14 43.56
C SER A 266 -11.39 35.42 44.15
N ASP A 267 -10.25 35.87 43.65
CA ASP A 267 -9.59 37.14 44.02
C ASP A 267 -10.08 38.34 43.17
N GLY A 268 -11.10 38.15 42.34
CA GLY A 268 -11.67 39.18 41.47
C GLY A 268 -10.92 39.37 40.14
N LYS A 269 -9.89 38.58 39.86
CA LYS A 269 -9.20 38.65 38.56
C LYS A 269 -10.09 38.05 37.46
N GLN A 270 -10.47 38.87 36.49
CA GLN A 270 -11.16 38.38 35.29
C GLN A 270 -10.19 37.56 34.43
N LEU A 271 -10.47 36.27 34.27
CA LEU A 271 -9.66 35.36 33.45
C LEU A 271 -10.07 35.43 31.99
N GLN A 272 -11.37 35.38 31.73
CA GLN A 272 -11.90 35.40 30.37
C GLN A 272 -13.32 35.96 30.33
N ARG A 273 -13.68 36.53 29.17
CA ARG A 273 -15.04 37.01 28.93
C ARG A 273 -15.46 36.71 27.51
N TRP A 274 -16.68 36.21 27.37
CA TRP A 274 -17.34 35.97 26.10
C TRP A 274 -18.59 36.83 26.01
N LYS A 275 -18.69 37.66 24.97
CA LYS A 275 -19.84 38.54 24.76
C LYS A 275 -20.36 38.38 23.35
N GLY A 276 -21.58 37.88 23.18
CA GLY A 276 -22.14 37.60 21.86
C GLY A 276 -23.41 36.78 21.97
N PHE A 277 -23.66 35.96 20.96
CA PHE A 277 -24.81 35.07 20.92
C PHE A 277 -24.39 33.66 21.35
N PHE A 278 -25.15 33.02 22.23
CA PHE A 278 -24.92 31.63 22.61
C PHE A 278 -25.95 30.74 21.95
N LEU A 279 -25.49 29.66 21.33
CA LEU A 279 -26.35 28.62 20.75
C LEU A 279 -25.99 27.28 21.37
N ASN A 280 -26.91 26.69 22.13
CA ASN A 280 -26.67 25.44 22.87
C ASN A 280 -25.39 25.48 23.73
N GLY A 281 -25.11 26.63 24.34
CA GLY A 281 -23.90 26.86 25.13
C GLY A 281 -22.67 27.33 24.34
N LEU A 282 -22.66 27.26 23.00
CA LEU A 282 -21.51 27.64 22.17
C LEU A 282 -21.52 29.16 21.88
N PRO A 283 -20.42 29.91 22.15
CA PRO A 283 -20.32 31.33 21.84
C PRO A 283 -20.11 31.62 20.35
N LEU A 284 -21.00 32.43 19.77
CA LEU A 284 -21.00 32.93 18.39
C LEU A 284 -20.87 34.47 18.36
N ASP A 285 -20.26 35.00 17.31
CA ASP A 285 -20.11 36.46 17.12
C ASP A 285 -21.41 37.16 16.71
N LYS A 286 -22.36 36.42 16.14
CA LYS A 286 -23.66 36.89 15.64
C LYS A 286 -24.75 35.86 15.93
N PRO A 287 -26.03 36.24 15.87
CA PRO A 287 -27.14 35.30 15.96
C PRO A 287 -27.09 34.24 14.86
N LEU A 288 -27.47 33.02 15.22
CA LEU A 288 -27.66 31.91 14.29
C LEU A 288 -28.98 31.21 14.67
N PRO A 289 -29.81 30.81 13.69
CA PRO A 289 -30.96 29.96 13.98
C PRO A 289 -30.48 28.64 14.62
N PRO A 290 -31.38 27.88 15.29
CA PRO A 290 -31.03 26.62 15.94
C PRO A 290 -30.72 25.52 14.92
N LEU A 291 -29.56 25.62 14.28
CA LEU A 291 -29.01 24.60 13.39
C LEU A 291 -28.45 23.44 14.20
N ARG A 292 -28.58 22.22 13.67
CA ARG A 292 -27.98 21.03 14.27
C ARG A 292 -26.45 21.13 14.19
N PHE A 293 -25.81 21.10 15.34
CA PHE A 293 -24.36 20.91 15.44
C PHE A 293 -24.00 19.48 15.04
N VAL A 294 -22.95 19.30 14.23
CA VAL A 294 -22.53 17.98 13.72
C VAL A 294 -21.06 17.65 14.02
N GLY A 295 -20.35 18.51 14.74
CA GLY A 295 -18.98 18.26 15.20
C GLY A 295 -18.01 19.41 14.94
N PHE A 296 -16.73 19.12 15.15
CA PHE A 296 -15.63 20.02 14.84
C PHE A 296 -14.73 19.41 13.77
N ASP A 297 -14.08 20.27 12.98
CA ASP A 297 -12.97 19.83 12.14
C ASP A 297 -11.65 19.79 12.92
N SER A 298 -10.59 19.33 12.27
CA SER A 298 -9.23 19.26 12.85
C SER A 298 -8.67 20.61 13.31
N GLN A 299 -9.21 21.72 12.81
CA GLN A 299 -8.82 23.09 13.17
C GLN A 299 -9.73 23.69 14.23
N LYS A 300 -10.57 22.87 14.89
CA LYS A 300 -11.54 23.29 15.92
C LYS A 300 -12.61 24.24 15.37
N GLN A 301 -12.86 24.21 14.07
CA GLN A 301 -13.94 24.95 13.43
C GLN A 301 -15.25 24.21 13.66
N ALA A 302 -16.30 24.93 14.07
CA ALA A 302 -17.59 24.34 14.37
C ALA A 302 -18.36 24.04 13.09
N LEU A 303 -18.95 22.85 13.01
CA LEU A 303 -19.72 22.40 11.86
C LEU A 303 -21.20 22.31 12.24
N PHE A 304 -22.04 22.98 11.45
CA PHE A 304 -23.49 22.95 11.60
C PHE A 304 -24.12 22.45 10.30
N LEU A 305 -25.17 21.63 10.42
CA LEU A 305 -25.94 21.18 9.26
C LEU A 305 -26.82 22.33 8.77
N LEU A 306 -26.50 22.86 7.59
CA LEU A 306 -27.25 23.94 6.94
C LEU A 306 -28.43 23.39 6.15
N ALA A 307 -28.21 22.31 5.40
CA ALA A 307 -29.25 21.66 4.62
C ALA A 307 -28.88 20.21 4.26
N SER A 308 -29.91 19.43 3.92
CA SER A 308 -29.79 18.05 3.43
C SER A 308 -30.70 17.86 2.22
N ASP A 309 -30.24 17.14 1.21
CA ASP A 309 -31.03 16.82 0.02
C ASP A 309 -30.84 15.35 -0.36
N PRO A 310 -31.79 14.47 0.00
CA PRO A 310 -31.68 13.04 -0.27
C PRO A 310 -31.80 12.71 -1.77
N VAL A 311 -32.44 13.58 -2.57
CA VAL A 311 -32.60 13.35 -4.02
C VAL A 311 -31.27 13.49 -4.73
N THR A 312 -30.46 14.47 -4.32
CA THR A 312 -29.11 14.68 -4.86
C THR A 312 -28.02 13.98 -4.04
N ALA A 313 -28.40 13.23 -3.00
CA ALA A 313 -27.51 12.63 -2.02
C ALA A 313 -26.43 13.61 -1.54
N SER A 314 -26.86 14.78 -1.06
CA SER A 314 -25.95 15.85 -0.68
C SER A 314 -26.28 16.51 0.67
N TYR A 315 -25.23 17.00 1.33
CA TYR A 315 -25.30 17.80 2.54
C TYR A 315 -24.59 19.14 2.36
N SER A 316 -25.21 20.21 2.85
CA SER A 316 -24.56 21.51 3.02
C SER A 316 -24.25 21.70 4.50
N LEU A 317 -22.98 21.90 4.85
CA LEU A 317 -22.53 22.19 6.21
C LEU A 317 -21.99 23.61 6.28
N LEU A 318 -22.38 24.33 7.32
CA LEU A 318 -21.82 25.62 7.69
C LEU A 318 -20.62 25.39 8.61
N ARG A 319 -19.43 25.75 8.14
CA ARG A 319 -18.19 25.69 8.90
C ARG A 319 -17.81 27.08 9.38
N LEU A 320 -17.73 27.23 10.70
CA LEU A 320 -17.45 28.50 11.37
C LEU A 320 -16.03 28.49 11.91
N GLY A 321 -15.23 29.48 11.51
CA GLY A 321 -13.89 29.68 12.04
C GLY A 321 -13.91 30.19 13.48
N TYR A 322 -13.02 29.69 14.33
CA TYR A 322 -12.86 30.20 15.69
C TYR A 322 -12.00 31.45 15.69
N SER A 323 -12.54 32.56 16.18
CA SER A 323 -11.86 33.86 16.19
C SER A 323 -10.98 34.04 17.43
N TYR A 324 -9.99 34.93 17.34
CA TYR A 324 -9.16 35.33 18.48
C TYR A 324 -9.95 35.94 19.64
N ARG A 325 -11.20 36.41 19.39
CA ARG A 325 -12.12 36.96 20.41
C ARG A 325 -12.81 35.88 21.23
N GLY A 326 -12.51 34.62 20.95
CA GLY A 326 -13.01 33.50 21.71
C GLY A 326 -14.37 32.96 21.25
N GLN A 327 -14.75 33.22 20.00
CA GLN A 327 -16.08 32.94 19.47
C GLN A 327 -15.99 32.39 18.06
N TRP A 328 -16.92 31.50 17.68
CA TRP A 328 -17.06 31.09 16.29
C TRP A 328 -17.73 32.18 15.46
N SER A 329 -17.13 32.51 14.32
CA SER A 329 -17.57 33.64 13.50
C SER A 329 -18.44 33.21 12.33
N ILE A 330 -19.60 33.85 12.20
CA ILE A 330 -20.55 33.71 11.09
C ILE A 330 -20.28 34.79 10.02
N SER A 331 -19.31 35.67 10.24
CA SER A 331 -19.03 36.80 9.36
C SER A 331 -18.30 36.40 8.07
N SER A 332 -17.66 35.24 8.02
CA SER A 332 -16.95 34.71 6.86
C SER A 332 -16.93 33.18 6.93
N PRO A 333 -18.09 32.52 6.82
CA PRO A 333 -18.16 31.07 6.97
C PRO A 333 -17.69 30.37 5.70
N ASP A 334 -17.31 29.11 5.86
CA ASP A 334 -17.18 28.20 4.73
C ASP A 334 -18.45 27.35 4.63
N VAL A 335 -18.94 27.12 3.42
CA VAL A 335 -19.98 26.13 3.16
C VAL A 335 -19.32 24.90 2.55
N LEU A 336 -19.35 23.79 3.30
CA LEU A 336 -18.89 22.50 2.82
C LEU A 336 -20.07 21.78 2.17
N PHE A 337 -19.97 21.50 0.88
CA PHE A 337 -20.97 20.75 0.13
C PHE A 337 -20.48 19.31 -0.08
N VAL A 338 -21.05 18.37 0.66
CA VAL A 338 -20.69 16.96 0.61
C VAL A 338 -21.62 16.26 -0.36
N THR A 339 -21.08 15.59 -1.38
CA THR A 339 -21.89 14.82 -2.34
C THR A 339 -21.13 13.64 -2.92
N GLY A 340 -21.83 12.53 -3.19
CA GLY A 340 -21.29 11.43 -3.97
C GLY A 340 -21.29 11.70 -5.48
N ASN A 341 -22.05 12.69 -5.94
CA ASN A 341 -22.24 13.00 -7.35
C ASN A 341 -21.21 14.02 -7.86
N SER A 342 -20.03 13.52 -8.21
CA SER A 342 -18.93 14.36 -8.72
C SER A 342 -19.23 14.98 -10.10
N GLU A 343 -20.07 14.33 -10.91
CA GLU A 343 -20.35 14.74 -12.30
C GLU A 343 -21.02 16.12 -12.40
N GLN A 344 -21.78 16.52 -11.36
CA GLN A 344 -22.41 17.83 -11.25
C GLN A 344 -21.42 19.00 -11.27
N PHE A 345 -20.14 18.74 -11.01
CA PHE A 345 -19.07 19.75 -11.00
C PHE A 345 -18.24 19.79 -12.29
N ARG A 346 -18.69 19.11 -13.35
CA ARG A 346 -18.03 19.19 -14.68
C ARG A 346 -18.54 20.34 -15.53
N GLN A 347 -19.79 20.74 -15.35
CA GLN A 347 -20.44 21.74 -16.20
C GLN A 347 -20.96 22.91 -15.37
N LEU A 348 -20.71 24.12 -15.84
CA LEU A 348 -21.09 25.35 -15.13
C LEU A 348 -22.61 25.46 -14.91
N ASP A 349 -23.41 24.99 -15.86
CA ASP A 349 -24.88 25.02 -15.77
C ASP A 349 -25.43 24.11 -14.66
N GLN A 350 -24.66 23.11 -14.22
CA GLN A 350 -25.00 22.25 -13.09
C GLN A 350 -24.49 22.83 -11.76
N ILE A 351 -23.35 23.53 -11.78
CA ILE A 351 -22.75 24.17 -10.60
C ILE A 351 -23.57 25.40 -10.16
N ARG A 352 -24.02 26.24 -11.11
CA ARG A 352 -24.73 27.49 -10.82
C ARG A 352 -25.96 27.30 -9.92
N PRO A 353 -26.87 26.33 -10.18
CA PRO A 353 -28.01 26.06 -9.30
C PRO A 353 -27.60 25.66 -7.87
N ILE A 354 -26.52 24.91 -7.71
CA ILE A 354 -26.01 24.48 -6.38
C ILE A 354 -25.55 25.70 -5.58
N ILE A 355 -24.78 26.59 -6.20
CA ILE A 355 -24.33 27.84 -5.58
C ILE A 355 -25.52 28.74 -5.25
N ALA A 356 -26.48 28.89 -6.17
CA ALA A 356 -27.69 29.70 -5.94
C ALA A 356 -28.53 29.17 -4.78
N LYS A 357 -28.71 27.84 -4.68
CA LYS A 357 -29.40 27.20 -3.55
C LYS A 357 -28.66 27.45 -2.24
N THR A 358 -27.34 27.41 -2.25
CA THR A 358 -26.51 27.73 -1.07
C THR A 358 -26.66 29.19 -0.64
N GLN A 359 -26.67 30.13 -1.59
CA GLN A 359 -26.93 31.54 -1.33
C GLN A 359 -28.28 31.76 -0.64
N GLN A 360 -29.34 31.11 -1.15
CA GLN A 360 -30.69 31.15 -0.55
C GLN A 360 -30.70 30.58 0.88
N GLN A 361 -29.99 29.48 1.13
CA GLN A 361 -29.86 28.88 2.46
C GLN A 361 -29.16 29.83 3.45
N LEU A 362 -28.13 30.55 3.01
CA LEU A 362 -27.45 31.56 3.83
C LEU A 362 -28.32 32.79 4.07
N ASP A 363 -29.07 33.25 3.08
CA ASP A 363 -30.05 34.34 3.23
C ASP A 363 -31.13 33.98 4.27
N ALA A 364 -31.56 32.71 4.32
CA ALA A 364 -32.55 32.21 5.27
C ALA A 364 -32.09 32.18 6.73
N LEU A 365 -30.79 32.35 7.01
CA LEU A 365 -30.26 32.42 8.37
C LEU A 365 -30.72 33.68 9.13
N GLY A 366 -31.15 34.73 8.42
CA GLY A 366 -31.52 36.02 9.03
C GLY A 366 -30.32 36.84 9.52
N THR A 367 -29.09 36.37 9.30
CA THR A 367 -27.85 37.04 9.68
C THR A 367 -27.08 37.50 8.44
N MET A 368 -26.63 38.75 8.43
CA MET A 368 -25.89 39.31 7.31
C MET A 368 -24.51 38.65 7.17
N VAL A 369 -24.37 37.81 6.13
CA VAL A 369 -23.11 37.19 5.70
C VAL A 369 -22.55 37.96 4.51
N PRO A 370 -21.41 38.68 4.65
CA PRO A 370 -20.84 39.51 3.58
C PRO A 370 -20.18 38.70 2.46
N HIS A 371 -19.60 37.54 2.77
CA HIS A 371 -18.98 36.61 1.82
C HIS A 371 -18.93 35.22 2.43
N PHE A 372 -18.77 34.18 1.60
CA PHE A 372 -18.50 32.81 2.04
C PHE A 372 -17.59 32.10 1.04
N THR A 373 -16.84 31.10 1.51
CA THR A 373 -16.16 30.16 0.61
C THR A 373 -17.03 28.93 0.44
N PHE A 374 -17.35 28.57 -0.80
CA PHE A 374 -17.96 27.30 -1.12
C PHE A 374 -16.88 26.27 -1.41
N LEU A 375 -16.96 25.09 -0.79
CA LEU A 375 -16.09 23.95 -1.04
C LEU A 375 -16.91 22.67 -1.19
N ALA A 376 -16.96 22.13 -2.40
CA ALA A 376 -17.54 20.82 -2.65
C ALA A 376 -16.51 19.70 -2.44
N VAL A 377 -16.92 18.62 -1.78
CA VAL A 377 -16.09 17.46 -1.46
C VAL A 377 -16.82 16.16 -1.78
N ARG A 378 -16.08 15.17 -2.32
CA ARG A 378 -16.63 13.85 -2.66
C ARG A 378 -16.49 12.81 -1.55
N ASP A 379 -15.57 13.07 -0.62
CA ASP A 379 -15.32 12.26 0.56
C ASP A 379 -15.04 13.25 1.70
N PHE A 380 -16.01 13.39 2.61
CA PHE A 380 -15.94 14.37 3.69
C PHE A 380 -14.75 14.12 4.59
N THR A 381 -14.55 12.87 5.02
CA THR A 381 -13.50 12.50 5.96
C THR A 381 -12.12 12.76 5.36
N LYS A 382 -11.87 12.30 4.13
CA LYS A 382 -10.56 12.48 3.49
C LYS A 382 -10.31 13.90 2.99
N GLY A 383 -11.37 14.63 2.62
CA GLY A 383 -11.29 15.98 2.10
C GLY A 383 -11.11 17.05 3.19
N ILE A 384 -11.64 16.83 4.39
CA ILE A 384 -11.67 17.85 5.46
C ILE A 384 -10.63 17.57 6.55
N PHE A 385 -10.37 16.31 6.88
CA PHE A 385 -9.42 15.96 7.93
C PHE A 385 -8.01 15.73 7.38
N PRO A 386 -6.97 16.03 8.17
CA PRO A 386 -5.58 15.86 7.78
C PRO A 386 -5.31 14.40 7.46
N ARG A 387 -4.55 14.18 6.40
CA ARG A 387 -4.12 12.86 5.96
C ARG A 387 -2.81 12.48 6.66
N PRO A 388 -2.56 11.18 6.89
CA PRO A 388 -1.25 10.71 7.34
C PRO A 388 -0.14 11.24 6.41
N TRP A 389 0.99 11.66 6.97
CA TRP A 389 2.09 12.25 6.20
C TRP A 389 2.65 11.33 5.11
N ASN A 390 2.49 10.00 5.27
CA ASN A 390 2.94 8.98 4.34
C ASN A 390 1.88 8.57 3.29
N SER A 391 0.78 9.31 3.13
CA SER A 391 -0.22 8.98 2.12
C SER A 391 0.08 9.63 0.77
N ASP A 392 -0.01 8.86 -0.32
CA ASP A 392 0.14 9.35 -1.70
C ASP A 392 -1.03 10.24 -2.18
N GLU A 393 -2.05 10.39 -1.33
CA GLU A 393 -3.26 11.17 -1.59
C GLU A 393 -3.31 12.39 -0.67
N SER A 394 -3.53 13.57 -1.25
CA SER A 394 -3.76 14.82 -0.52
C SER A 394 -5.25 15.03 -0.25
N SER A 395 -5.63 15.82 0.76
CA SER A 395 -7.05 16.15 0.99
C SER A 395 -7.70 16.83 -0.23
N GLN A 396 -6.92 17.59 -1.00
CA GLN A 396 -7.37 18.25 -2.23
C GLN A 396 -7.75 17.25 -3.34
N ASP A 397 -7.21 16.04 -3.31
CA ASP A 397 -7.61 14.97 -4.22
C ASP A 397 -9.08 14.55 -3.99
N PHE A 398 -9.69 14.93 -2.86
CA PHE A 398 -11.10 14.65 -2.55
C PHE A 398 -12.00 15.88 -2.66
N TRP A 399 -11.44 17.01 -3.11
CA TRP A 399 -12.20 18.21 -3.41
C TRP A 399 -12.73 18.14 -4.84
N LEU A 400 -13.88 18.77 -5.06
CA LEU A 400 -14.53 18.84 -6.37
C LEU A 400 -14.41 20.25 -6.94
N TYR A 401 -14.82 21.25 -6.15
CA TYR A 401 -14.92 22.63 -6.61
C TYR A 401 -14.80 23.59 -5.44
N ARG A 402 -14.03 24.66 -5.61
CA ARG A 402 -13.89 25.72 -4.59
C ARG A 402 -14.08 27.09 -5.23
N VAL A 403 -14.85 27.95 -4.59
CA VAL A 403 -15.05 29.34 -5.05
C VAL A 403 -15.36 30.25 -3.87
N ASN A 404 -14.92 31.51 -3.96
CA ASN A 404 -15.35 32.56 -3.03
C ASN A 404 -16.55 33.29 -3.63
N VAL A 405 -17.57 33.53 -2.81
CA VAL A 405 -18.80 34.20 -3.21
C VAL A 405 -19.01 35.38 -2.30
N ASP A 406 -18.95 36.58 -2.88
CA ASP A 406 -19.04 37.83 -2.15
C ASP A 406 -20.40 38.50 -2.38
N ARG A 407 -20.85 39.31 -1.42
CA ARG A 407 -21.94 40.25 -1.66
C ARG A 407 -21.39 41.55 -2.20
N ASN A 408 -22.08 42.08 -3.20
CA ASN A 408 -21.87 43.45 -3.62
C ASN A 408 -22.15 44.41 -2.45
N TRP A 409 -21.22 45.31 -2.16
CA TRP A 409 -21.36 46.22 -1.03
C TRP A 409 -22.54 47.21 -1.17
N ARG A 410 -22.93 47.58 -2.41
CA ARG A 410 -24.07 48.48 -2.69
C ARG A 410 -25.39 47.73 -2.73
N SER A 411 -25.52 46.75 -3.64
CA SER A 411 -26.80 46.08 -3.88
C SER A 411 -27.09 44.97 -2.87
N LYS A 412 -26.10 44.54 -2.09
CA LYS A 412 -26.18 43.38 -1.16
C LYS A 412 -26.52 42.04 -1.85
N ALA A 413 -26.54 42.02 -3.18
CA ALA A 413 -26.74 40.82 -3.97
C ALA A 413 -25.46 39.98 -4.00
N TRP A 414 -25.61 38.67 -4.01
CA TRP A 414 -24.51 37.72 -4.18
C TRP A 414 -23.88 37.82 -5.57
N GLN A 415 -22.57 37.70 -5.62
CA GLN A 415 -21.77 37.70 -6.84
C GLN A 415 -20.98 36.39 -6.89
N PHE A 416 -21.38 35.51 -7.80
CA PHE A 416 -20.65 34.28 -8.10
C PHE A 416 -19.83 34.50 -9.37
N SER A 417 -18.49 34.38 -9.25
CA SER A 417 -17.56 34.48 -10.38
C SER A 417 -16.87 33.14 -10.64
N PRO A 418 -17.26 32.39 -11.70
CA PRO A 418 -16.64 31.11 -12.04
C PRO A 418 -15.14 31.22 -12.38
N GLU A 419 -14.70 32.39 -12.85
CA GLU A 419 -13.29 32.65 -13.22
C GLU A 419 -12.34 32.60 -12.02
N GLN A 420 -12.87 32.86 -10.82
CA GLN A 420 -12.11 32.81 -9.57
C GLN A 420 -12.22 31.45 -8.86
N ALA A 421 -12.89 30.48 -9.49
CA ALA A 421 -13.06 29.17 -8.94
C ALA A 421 -11.92 28.22 -9.30
N THR A 422 -11.65 27.26 -8.42
CA THR A 422 -10.74 26.15 -8.69
C THR A 422 -11.54 24.86 -8.81
N ASN A 423 -11.43 24.19 -9.96
CA ASN A 423 -12.06 22.89 -10.19
C ASN A 423 -11.05 21.78 -9.92
N TYR A 424 -11.15 21.19 -8.72
CA TYR A 424 -10.25 20.13 -8.26
C TYR A 424 -10.55 18.78 -8.94
N LEU A 425 -11.79 18.57 -9.42
CA LEU A 425 -12.14 17.36 -10.16
C LEU A 425 -11.30 17.22 -11.44
N PHE A 426 -11.10 18.31 -12.18
CA PHE A 426 -10.25 18.27 -13.39
C PHE A 426 -8.76 18.03 -13.07
N MET A 427 -8.26 18.62 -11.98
CA MET A 427 -6.88 18.37 -11.53
C MET A 427 -6.68 16.90 -11.13
N TRP A 428 -7.68 16.30 -10.46
CA TRP A 428 -7.69 14.88 -10.15
C TRP A 428 -7.69 14.00 -11.40
N ASP A 429 -8.54 14.31 -12.39
CA ASP A 429 -8.62 13.55 -13.64
C ASP A 429 -7.31 13.60 -14.43
N GLU A 430 -6.65 14.77 -14.46
CA GLU A 430 -5.32 14.93 -15.07
C GLU A 430 -4.24 14.13 -14.32
N LYS A 431 -4.25 14.14 -12.99
CA LYS A 431 -3.35 13.32 -12.16
C LYS A 431 -3.54 11.83 -12.46
N GLN A 432 -4.78 11.36 -12.53
CA GLN A 432 -5.11 9.97 -12.86
C GLN A 432 -4.70 9.59 -14.28
N ALA A 433 -4.91 10.49 -15.26
CA ALA A 433 -4.48 10.25 -16.64
C ALA A 433 -2.95 10.10 -16.73
N ARG A 434 -2.19 11.00 -16.09
CA ARG A 434 -0.71 10.92 -16.05
C ARG A 434 -0.21 9.63 -15.41
N GLN A 435 -0.84 9.18 -14.32
CA GLN A 435 -0.48 7.92 -13.67
C GLN A 435 -0.74 6.71 -14.58
N ARG A 436 -1.88 6.68 -15.28
CA ARG A 436 -2.19 5.60 -16.24
C ARG A 436 -1.21 5.56 -17.40
N GLU A 437 -0.83 6.71 -17.93
CA GLU A 437 0.18 6.80 -18.99
C GLU A 437 1.57 6.36 -18.51
N GLN A 438 1.99 6.74 -17.31
CA GLN A 438 3.25 6.28 -16.72
C GLN A 438 3.27 4.76 -16.56
N ALA A 439 2.21 4.18 -16.01
CA ALA A 439 2.07 2.74 -15.85
C ALA A 439 1.98 2.01 -17.21
N ALA A 440 1.43 2.63 -18.26
CA ALA A 440 1.47 2.07 -19.62
C ALA A 440 2.90 2.06 -20.18
N ARG A 441 3.64 3.17 -20.07
CA ARG A 441 5.04 3.26 -20.50
C ARG A 441 5.96 2.30 -19.74
N GLU A 442 5.70 2.06 -18.46
CA GLU A 442 6.43 1.07 -17.67
C GLU A 442 6.19 -0.35 -18.20
N ARG A 443 4.93 -0.74 -18.40
CA ARG A 443 4.58 -2.04 -18.97
C ARG A 443 5.16 -2.25 -20.37
N GLU A 444 5.16 -1.21 -21.22
CA GLU A 444 5.80 -1.26 -22.54
C GLU A 444 7.31 -1.48 -22.45
N ARG A 445 8.01 -0.77 -21.54
CA ARG A 445 9.44 -0.95 -21.31
C ARG A 445 9.77 -2.34 -20.79
N GLU A 446 9.00 -2.86 -19.83
CA GLU A 446 9.16 -4.21 -19.30
C GLU A 446 8.93 -5.27 -20.37
N ALA A 447 7.87 -5.12 -21.18
CA ALA A 447 7.59 -6.00 -22.30
C ALA A 447 8.73 -6.00 -23.35
N LEU A 448 9.26 -4.81 -23.67
CA LEU A 448 10.42 -4.68 -24.57
C LEU A 448 11.65 -5.37 -23.98
N GLN A 449 11.96 -5.14 -22.71
CA GLN A 449 13.09 -5.78 -22.03
C GLN A 449 12.94 -7.29 -22.00
N ALA A 450 11.75 -7.81 -21.67
CA ALA A 450 11.48 -9.24 -21.66
C ALA A 450 11.66 -9.86 -23.07
N ARG A 451 11.17 -9.17 -24.11
CA ARG A 451 11.37 -9.59 -25.51
C ARG A 451 12.85 -9.62 -25.89
N MET A 452 13.61 -8.60 -25.51
CA MET A 452 15.05 -8.54 -25.76
C MET A 452 15.82 -9.65 -25.03
N GLN A 453 15.46 -9.94 -23.79
CA GLN A 453 16.07 -11.05 -23.04
C GLN A 453 15.80 -12.40 -23.70
N GLN A 454 14.56 -12.64 -24.16
CA GLN A 454 14.22 -13.85 -24.91
C GLN A 454 15.02 -13.93 -26.21
N ALA A 455 15.16 -12.82 -26.94
CA ALA A 455 15.95 -12.77 -28.15
C ALA A 455 17.44 -13.09 -27.88
N PHE A 456 18.05 -12.55 -26.83
CA PHE A 456 19.43 -12.90 -26.47
C PHE A 456 19.59 -14.37 -26.13
N ARG A 457 18.65 -14.96 -25.38
CA ARG A 457 18.64 -16.41 -25.11
C ARG A 457 18.55 -17.22 -26.41
N ALA A 458 17.66 -16.83 -27.32
CA ALA A 458 17.52 -17.48 -28.61
C ALA A 458 18.81 -17.43 -29.44
N ARG A 459 19.52 -16.29 -29.41
CA ARG A 459 20.85 -16.14 -30.05
C ARG A 459 21.87 -17.10 -29.48
N ASP A 460 21.97 -17.17 -28.15
CA ASP A 460 22.96 -18.02 -27.48
C ASP A 460 22.66 -19.52 -27.71
N GLN A 461 21.38 -19.88 -27.79
CA GLN A 461 20.93 -21.21 -28.17
C GLN A 461 21.31 -21.54 -29.62
N LEU A 462 21.10 -20.62 -30.57
CA LEU A 462 21.50 -20.81 -31.97
C LEU A 462 23.01 -20.99 -32.12
N ALA A 463 23.82 -20.11 -31.51
CA ALA A 463 25.27 -20.24 -31.54
C ALA A 463 25.75 -21.57 -30.93
N THR A 464 25.10 -22.02 -29.86
CA THR A 464 25.37 -23.33 -29.25
C THR A 464 25.02 -24.47 -30.20
N TYR A 465 23.85 -24.42 -30.85
CA TYR A 465 23.42 -25.41 -31.82
C TYR A 465 24.34 -25.48 -33.05
N GLU A 466 24.80 -24.34 -33.56
CA GLU A 466 25.74 -24.27 -34.69
C GLU A 466 27.08 -24.91 -34.34
N ARG A 467 27.61 -24.64 -33.14
CA ARG A 467 28.82 -25.31 -32.64
C ARG A 467 28.62 -26.83 -32.53
N LEU A 468 27.49 -27.29 -31.97
CA LEU A 468 27.16 -28.72 -31.90
C LEU A 468 27.09 -29.33 -33.30
N THR A 469 26.55 -28.61 -34.27
CA THR A 469 26.46 -29.05 -35.67
C THR A 469 27.83 -29.17 -36.33
N GLN A 470 28.72 -28.20 -36.11
CA GLN A 470 30.10 -28.25 -36.63
C GLN A 470 30.91 -29.38 -36.00
N GLU A 471 30.79 -29.57 -34.68
CA GLU A 471 31.41 -30.69 -33.97
C GLU A 471 30.89 -32.04 -34.45
N ALA A 472 29.58 -32.19 -34.66
CA ALA A 472 29.01 -33.44 -35.16
C ALA A 472 29.49 -33.77 -36.58
N ARG A 473 29.74 -32.76 -37.43
CA ARG A 473 30.32 -32.95 -38.77
C ARG A 473 31.79 -33.38 -38.74
N SER A 474 32.56 -32.85 -37.79
CA SER A 474 34.01 -33.07 -37.71
C SER A 474 34.38 -34.32 -36.91
N ASN A 475 33.68 -34.58 -35.80
CA ASN A 475 33.95 -35.72 -34.92
C ASN A 475 32.67 -36.19 -34.18
N PRO A 476 31.77 -36.92 -34.87
CA PRO A 476 30.49 -37.35 -34.28
C PRO A 476 30.67 -38.34 -33.12
N GLN A 477 31.76 -39.13 -33.10
CA GLN A 477 32.04 -40.05 -32.00
C GLN A 477 32.45 -39.30 -30.72
N ALA A 478 33.24 -38.24 -30.83
CA ALA A 478 33.61 -37.41 -29.68
C ALA A 478 32.39 -36.70 -29.06
N LEU A 479 31.39 -36.35 -29.87
CA LEU A 479 30.17 -35.67 -29.42
C LEU A 479 29.27 -36.57 -28.55
N LEU A 480 29.26 -37.89 -28.81
CA LEU A 480 28.64 -38.87 -27.94
C LEU A 480 29.51 -39.17 -26.71
N ALA A 481 30.83 -39.29 -26.90
CA ALA A 481 31.76 -39.56 -25.80
C ALA A 481 31.75 -38.46 -24.73
N ARG A 482 31.57 -37.18 -25.10
CA ARG A 482 31.43 -36.07 -24.13
C ARG A 482 30.13 -36.10 -23.31
N GLN A 483 29.12 -36.86 -23.76
CA GLN A 483 27.91 -37.07 -22.96
C GLN A 483 28.15 -38.09 -21.84
N VAL A 484 29.24 -38.85 -21.91
CA VAL A 484 29.64 -39.83 -20.91
C VAL A 484 30.76 -39.24 -20.06
N ASN A 485 30.50 -39.08 -18.77
CA ASN A 485 31.50 -38.78 -17.76
C ASN A 485 31.50 -39.92 -16.76
N ASP A 486 32.46 -40.82 -16.90
CA ASP A 486 32.61 -42.00 -16.06
C ASP A 486 33.82 -41.86 -15.13
N VAL A 487 33.86 -42.70 -14.10
CA VAL A 487 34.94 -42.75 -13.13
C VAL A 487 36.18 -43.35 -13.78
N ARG A 488 37.18 -42.50 -14.05
CA ARG A 488 38.42 -42.95 -14.69
C ARG A 488 39.25 -43.83 -13.75
N TYR A 489 39.65 -44.98 -14.27
CA TYR A 489 40.67 -45.83 -13.66
C TYR A 489 42.07 -45.31 -14.04
N THR A 490 42.92 -45.12 -13.04
CA THR A 490 44.35 -44.83 -13.23
C THR A 490 45.17 -45.83 -12.42
N SER A 491 46.20 -46.42 -13.03
CA SER A 491 47.12 -47.31 -12.32
C SER A 491 47.95 -46.49 -11.33
N GLY A 492 47.98 -46.91 -10.06
CA GLY A 492 48.75 -46.23 -9.00
C GLY A 492 47.95 -45.67 -7.82
N GLY A 493 46.66 -46.02 -7.66
CA GLY A 493 45.91 -45.83 -6.41
C GLY A 493 45.39 -44.41 -6.12
N GLY A 494 45.69 -43.41 -6.95
CA GLY A 494 45.20 -42.03 -6.81
C GLY A 494 43.99 -41.66 -7.68
N GLY A 495 43.41 -42.62 -8.40
CA GLY A 495 42.34 -42.39 -9.38
C GLY A 495 40.93 -42.30 -8.81
N GLY A 496 39.98 -41.88 -9.64
CA GLY A 496 38.55 -41.82 -9.27
C GLY A 496 38.01 -43.16 -8.80
N TYR A 497 38.50 -44.27 -9.36
CA TYR A 497 38.13 -45.62 -8.94
C TYR A 497 38.68 -45.99 -7.55
N ALA A 498 39.92 -45.62 -7.23
CA ALA A 498 40.50 -45.89 -5.91
C ALA A 498 39.72 -45.17 -4.80
N ALA A 499 39.19 -43.98 -5.10
CA ALA A 499 38.30 -43.26 -4.20
C ALA A 499 36.95 -43.96 -3.99
N LEU A 500 36.35 -44.55 -5.04
CA LEU A 500 35.15 -45.39 -4.89
C LEU A 500 35.42 -46.59 -3.97
N VAL A 501 36.57 -47.26 -4.14
CA VAL A 501 37.00 -48.37 -3.27
C VAL A 501 37.22 -47.90 -1.83
N GLY A 502 37.69 -46.66 -1.64
CA GLY A 502 37.77 -46.00 -0.34
C GLY A 502 36.42 -45.58 0.26
N GLY A 503 35.30 -45.85 -0.42
CA GLY A 503 33.95 -45.55 0.03
C GLY A 503 33.42 -44.16 -0.36
N GLU A 504 34.18 -43.37 -1.11
CA GLU A 504 33.74 -42.06 -1.60
C GLU A 504 32.69 -42.21 -2.73
N THR A 505 31.93 -41.13 -2.96
CA THR A 505 31.00 -41.03 -4.09
C THR A 505 31.59 -40.18 -5.22
N ARG A 506 31.33 -40.54 -6.49
CA ARG A 506 31.79 -39.77 -7.66
C ARG A 506 30.63 -39.31 -8.55
N PRO A 507 30.62 -38.06 -9.02
CA PRO A 507 29.62 -37.62 -9.97
C PRO A 507 29.87 -38.29 -11.33
N VAL A 508 28.81 -38.86 -11.89
CA VAL A 508 28.86 -39.53 -13.20
C VAL A 508 27.72 -39.09 -14.09
N ARG A 509 27.95 -39.21 -15.40
CA ARG A 509 26.93 -39.15 -16.44
C ARG A 509 27.14 -40.34 -17.36
N LEU A 510 26.20 -41.27 -17.39
CA LEU A 510 26.33 -42.54 -18.08
C LEU A 510 25.27 -42.65 -19.17
N ILE A 511 25.66 -43.24 -20.29
CA ILE A 511 24.72 -43.79 -21.27
C ILE A 511 24.68 -45.29 -20.99
N ALA A 512 23.55 -45.78 -20.47
CA ALA A 512 23.44 -47.16 -20.04
C ALA A 512 22.07 -47.75 -20.45
N ARG A 513 22.07 -49.06 -20.68
CA ARG A 513 20.86 -49.82 -20.96
C ARG A 513 20.25 -50.31 -19.66
N VAL A 514 19.01 -49.94 -19.39
CA VAL A 514 18.19 -50.49 -18.31
C VAL A 514 17.67 -51.84 -18.75
N THR A 515 18.16 -52.91 -18.10
CA THR A 515 17.80 -54.30 -18.41
C THR A 515 16.66 -54.81 -17.52
N ARG A 516 16.54 -54.29 -16.30
CA ARG A 516 15.48 -54.66 -15.36
C ARG A 516 15.03 -53.46 -14.53
N THR A 517 13.74 -53.41 -14.19
CA THR A 517 13.16 -52.40 -13.31
C THR A 517 12.32 -53.07 -12.22
N ASN A 518 12.71 -52.92 -10.96
CA ASN A 518 12.06 -53.54 -9.81
C ASN A 518 11.57 -52.45 -8.82
N SER A 519 10.82 -52.84 -7.78
CA SER A 519 10.44 -51.95 -6.66
C SER A 519 11.65 -51.34 -5.95
N ASP A 520 12.78 -52.06 -5.97
CA ASP A 520 13.97 -51.76 -5.17
C ASP A 520 15.04 -50.98 -5.98
N GLY A 521 14.78 -50.68 -7.26
CA GLY A 521 15.72 -49.96 -8.13
C GLY A 521 15.75 -50.48 -9.57
N TRP A 522 16.54 -49.82 -10.41
CA TRP A 522 16.77 -50.21 -11.82
C TRP A 522 18.13 -50.91 -11.94
N THR A 523 18.19 -51.95 -12.77
CA THR A 523 19.45 -52.61 -13.12
C THR A 523 19.93 -52.08 -14.47
N LEU A 524 21.13 -51.52 -14.49
CA LEU A 524 21.81 -51.02 -15.68
C LEU A 524 22.93 -51.98 -16.09
N ASP A 525 23.25 -51.95 -17.38
CA ASP A 525 24.27 -52.81 -17.99
C ASP A 525 25.34 -51.90 -18.62
N TYR A 526 26.34 -51.42 -17.85
CA TYR A 526 27.56 -50.77 -18.38
C TYR A 526 28.60 -50.34 -17.31
N PRO A 527 29.90 -50.69 -17.42
CA PRO A 527 30.48 -51.82 -18.17
C PRO A 527 30.19 -53.18 -17.49
N TYR A 528 29.65 -53.16 -16.28
CA TYR A 528 29.15 -54.29 -15.49
C TYR A 528 27.78 -53.93 -14.90
N PRO A 529 27.03 -54.85 -14.26
CA PRO A 529 25.75 -54.54 -13.65
C PRO A 529 25.85 -53.41 -12.60
N ILE A 530 25.03 -52.37 -12.74
CA ILE A 530 24.91 -51.26 -11.77
C ILE A 530 23.49 -51.24 -11.21
N GLN A 531 23.35 -51.09 -9.90
CA GLN A 531 22.05 -50.83 -9.28
C GLN A 531 21.81 -49.31 -9.23
N ALA A 532 20.70 -48.84 -9.81
CA ALA A 532 20.38 -47.43 -9.89
C ALA A 532 19.10 -47.10 -9.10
N GLN A 533 19.22 -46.16 -8.17
CA GLN A 533 18.10 -45.52 -7.51
C GLN A 533 17.65 -44.31 -8.34
N VAL A 534 16.40 -44.31 -8.78
CA VAL A 534 15.81 -43.29 -9.68
C VAL A 534 14.78 -42.45 -8.92
N PRO A 535 14.62 -41.14 -9.23
CA PRO A 535 13.58 -40.32 -8.62
C PRO A 535 12.17 -40.84 -8.88
N ALA A 536 11.26 -40.63 -7.92
CA ALA A 536 9.86 -41.01 -8.06
C ALA A 536 9.18 -40.25 -9.23
N GLY A 537 8.29 -40.93 -9.96
CA GLY A 537 7.53 -40.35 -11.08
C GLY A 537 8.10 -40.62 -12.47
N ILE A 538 9.27 -41.26 -12.59
CA ILE A 538 9.83 -41.68 -13.88
C ILE A 538 9.33 -43.09 -14.24
N PRO A 539 8.72 -43.29 -15.43
CA PRO A 539 8.14 -44.57 -15.80
C PRO A 539 9.23 -45.65 -15.92
N ALA A 540 9.05 -46.76 -15.20
CA ALA A 540 9.91 -47.93 -15.26
C ALA A 540 9.75 -48.64 -16.62
N LYS A 541 10.65 -48.36 -17.56
CA LYS A 541 10.70 -49.02 -18.87
C LYS A 541 12.12 -49.46 -19.19
N THR A 542 12.28 -50.68 -19.70
CA THR A 542 13.55 -51.16 -20.24
C THR A 542 13.92 -50.39 -21.50
N GLY A 543 15.20 -50.08 -21.69
CA GLY A 543 15.67 -49.29 -22.82
C GLY A 543 16.99 -48.57 -22.56
N TRP A 544 17.39 -47.71 -23.48
CA TRP A 544 18.59 -46.88 -23.32
C TRP A 544 18.26 -45.56 -22.63
N TYR A 545 19.12 -45.14 -21.71
CA TYR A 545 18.93 -43.92 -20.95
C TYR A 545 20.24 -43.15 -20.79
N VAL A 546 20.14 -41.83 -20.73
CA VAL A 546 21.16 -40.96 -20.12
C VAL A 546 20.81 -40.79 -18.65
N LEU A 547 21.72 -41.21 -17.77
CA LEU A 547 21.58 -41.05 -16.32
C LEU A 547 22.70 -40.15 -15.82
N SER A 548 22.40 -39.19 -14.96
CA SER A 548 23.42 -38.44 -14.22
C SER A 548 23.12 -38.41 -12.74
N GLY A 549 24.17 -38.48 -11.92
CA GLY A 549 24.03 -38.66 -10.48
C GLY A 549 25.35 -38.95 -9.78
N THR A 550 25.29 -39.61 -8.64
CA THR A 550 26.47 -40.01 -7.87
C THR A 550 26.60 -41.53 -7.82
N LEU A 551 27.78 -42.02 -8.20
CA LEU A 551 28.15 -43.43 -8.16
C LEU A 551 28.91 -43.73 -6.86
N GLN A 552 28.63 -44.87 -6.24
CA GLN A 552 29.33 -45.42 -5.08
C GLN A 552 29.54 -46.92 -5.25
N LEU A 553 30.54 -47.49 -4.57
CA LEU A 553 30.70 -48.94 -4.45
C LEU A 553 29.87 -49.45 -3.26
N ASP A 554 29.04 -50.47 -3.48
CA ASP A 554 28.32 -51.16 -2.40
C ASP A 554 29.16 -52.37 -1.94
N PRO A 555 29.70 -52.37 -0.71
CA PRO A 555 30.54 -53.47 -0.22
C PRO A 555 29.75 -54.74 0.13
N LYS A 556 28.41 -54.65 0.23
CA LYS A 556 27.53 -55.76 0.62
C LYS A 556 26.89 -56.44 -0.59
N ALA A 557 26.49 -55.66 -1.58
CA ALA A 557 25.94 -56.20 -2.83
C ALA A 557 27.09 -56.68 -3.72
N ARG A 558 27.07 -57.96 -4.11
CA ARG A 558 28.10 -58.57 -4.95
C ARG A 558 27.53 -59.15 -6.23
N ASP A 559 28.33 -59.16 -7.29
CA ASP A 559 27.98 -59.79 -8.56
C ASP A 559 28.28 -61.30 -8.58
N ALA A 560 28.07 -61.93 -9.73
CA ALA A 560 28.26 -63.37 -9.91
C ALA A 560 29.73 -63.82 -9.77
N ASP A 561 30.67 -62.89 -9.89
CA ASP A 561 32.12 -63.11 -9.78
C ASP A 561 32.67 -62.68 -8.40
N ASP A 562 31.78 -62.48 -7.41
CA ASP A 562 32.07 -62.05 -6.04
C ASP A 562 32.69 -60.64 -5.94
N LEU A 563 32.45 -59.76 -6.92
CA LEU A 563 32.92 -58.37 -6.90
C LEU A 563 31.85 -57.41 -6.36
N PRO A 564 32.22 -56.34 -5.62
CA PRO A 564 31.28 -55.33 -5.13
C PRO A 564 30.55 -54.62 -6.27
N LEU A 565 29.23 -54.55 -6.20
CA LEU A 565 28.39 -53.86 -7.18
C LEU A 565 28.48 -52.34 -7.01
N THR A 566 28.32 -51.61 -8.10
CA THR A 566 28.20 -50.15 -8.05
C THR A 566 26.74 -49.75 -7.88
N HIS A 567 26.51 -48.74 -7.04
CA HIS A 567 25.21 -48.14 -6.79
C HIS A 567 25.18 -46.68 -7.29
N LEU A 568 24.27 -46.40 -8.22
CA LEU A 568 24.05 -45.07 -8.80
C LEU A 568 22.83 -44.42 -8.16
N THR A 569 23.00 -43.27 -7.52
CA THR A 569 21.86 -42.42 -7.14
C THR A 569 21.62 -41.39 -8.24
N ALA A 570 20.63 -41.63 -9.08
CA ALA A 570 20.33 -40.81 -10.25
C ALA A 570 19.55 -39.53 -9.86
N LYS A 571 19.97 -38.39 -10.41
CA LYS A 571 19.30 -37.09 -10.30
C LYS A 571 18.54 -36.73 -11.57
N VAL A 572 19.12 -37.01 -12.73
CA VAL A 572 18.50 -36.80 -14.04
C VAL A 572 18.46 -38.14 -14.76
N VAL A 573 17.28 -38.52 -15.27
CA VAL A 573 17.07 -39.73 -16.06
C VAL A 573 16.28 -39.38 -17.30
N GLN A 574 16.89 -39.62 -18.46
CA GLN A 574 16.28 -39.29 -19.74
C GLN A 574 16.28 -40.52 -20.66
N PRO A 575 15.12 -40.95 -21.17
CA PRO A 575 15.04 -42.05 -22.13
C PRO A 575 15.61 -41.64 -23.49
N CYS A 576 16.31 -42.56 -24.13
CA CYS A 576 16.79 -42.42 -25.51
C CYS A 576 15.83 -43.12 -26.47
N THR A 577 15.75 -42.61 -27.69
CA THR A 577 14.87 -43.16 -28.73
C THR A 577 15.54 -44.26 -29.55
N SER A 578 16.88 -44.28 -29.58
CA SER A 578 17.68 -45.19 -30.38
C SER A 578 18.68 -45.99 -29.55
N GLU A 579 19.16 -47.11 -30.09
CA GLU A 579 20.13 -47.98 -29.43
C GLU A 579 21.44 -47.20 -29.14
N GLY A 580 22.00 -47.41 -27.94
CA GLY A 580 23.22 -46.74 -27.49
C GLY A 580 23.07 -45.22 -27.33
N CYS A 581 21.84 -44.71 -27.25
CA CYS A 581 21.53 -43.29 -27.35
C CYS A 581 22.16 -42.64 -28.59
N SER A 582 22.20 -43.37 -29.72
CA SER A 582 22.77 -42.87 -30.98
C SER A 582 22.02 -41.66 -31.53
N ASP A 583 20.79 -41.42 -31.09
CA ASP A 583 20.02 -40.21 -31.32
C ASP A 583 20.68 -38.96 -30.73
N LEU A 584 21.53 -39.07 -29.70
CA LEU A 584 22.30 -37.95 -29.16
C LEU A 584 23.50 -37.54 -30.03
N ARG A 585 23.74 -38.25 -31.14
CA ARG A 585 24.64 -37.78 -32.20
C ARG A 585 24.00 -36.70 -33.06
N ASP A 586 22.67 -36.59 -33.05
CA ASP A 586 21.95 -35.49 -33.68
C ASP A 586 22.15 -34.20 -32.85
N PRO A 587 22.77 -33.15 -33.42
CA PRO A 587 22.92 -31.86 -32.76
C PRO A 587 21.60 -31.30 -32.24
N LEU A 588 20.47 -31.55 -32.93
CA LEU A 588 19.16 -31.04 -32.53
C LEU A 588 18.64 -31.75 -31.29
N ALA A 589 18.71 -33.08 -31.24
CA ALA A 589 18.37 -33.85 -30.05
C ALA A 589 19.21 -33.42 -28.85
N LEU A 590 20.51 -33.21 -29.03
CA LEU A 590 21.40 -32.76 -27.96
C LEU A 590 21.11 -31.31 -27.52
N ALA A 591 20.81 -30.41 -28.45
CA ALA A 591 20.45 -29.03 -28.16
C ALA A 591 19.16 -28.94 -27.32
N ARG A 592 18.12 -29.70 -27.68
CA ARG A 592 16.86 -29.78 -26.91
C ARG A 592 17.09 -30.24 -25.48
N VAL A 593 18.01 -31.19 -25.28
CA VAL A 593 18.41 -31.64 -23.95
C VAL A 593 19.19 -30.56 -23.20
N GLN A 594 20.14 -29.89 -23.85
CA GLN A 594 20.94 -28.83 -23.21
C GLN A 594 20.11 -27.59 -22.85
N PHE A 595 19.09 -27.28 -23.64
CA PHE A 595 18.21 -26.13 -23.42
C PHE A 595 17.00 -26.46 -22.54
N GLU A 596 16.85 -27.74 -22.18
CA GLU A 596 15.69 -28.26 -21.44
C GLU A 596 14.35 -27.93 -22.13
N ASP A 597 14.35 -27.84 -23.46
CA ASP A 597 13.20 -27.50 -24.29
C ASP A 597 13.05 -28.55 -25.41
N PRO A 598 12.13 -29.52 -25.26
CA PRO A 598 11.92 -30.57 -26.24
C PRO A 598 11.31 -30.08 -27.55
N ALA A 599 10.66 -28.90 -27.54
CA ALA A 599 10.04 -28.30 -28.71
C ALA A 599 10.98 -27.34 -29.45
N TRP A 600 12.16 -27.07 -28.90
CA TRP A 600 13.11 -26.12 -29.49
C TRP A 600 13.48 -26.50 -30.92
N THR A 601 13.50 -25.50 -31.79
CA THR A 601 14.00 -25.61 -33.16
C THR A 601 14.84 -24.38 -33.53
N PRO A 602 15.87 -24.53 -34.38
CA PRO A 602 16.65 -23.40 -34.86
C PRO A 602 15.79 -22.40 -35.65
N GLU A 603 14.76 -22.86 -36.36
CA GLU A 603 13.82 -21.99 -37.07
C GLU A 603 13.02 -21.10 -36.11
N ALA A 604 12.52 -21.66 -35.01
CA ALA A 604 11.79 -20.89 -34.00
C ALA A 604 12.71 -19.86 -33.32
N ALA A 605 13.95 -20.24 -33.00
CA ALA A 605 14.92 -19.31 -32.42
C ALA A 605 15.29 -18.17 -33.38
N ARG A 606 15.48 -18.45 -34.68
CA ARG A 606 15.71 -17.41 -35.70
C ARG A 606 14.50 -16.49 -35.86
N GLN A 607 13.29 -17.05 -35.82
CA GLN A 607 12.07 -16.27 -35.88
C GLN A 607 11.94 -15.34 -34.66
N GLN A 608 12.29 -15.80 -33.46
CA GLN A 608 12.32 -14.96 -32.25
C GLN A 608 13.30 -13.78 -32.37
N LEU A 609 14.48 -13.99 -32.96
CA LEU A 609 15.43 -12.90 -33.25
C LEU A 609 14.86 -11.89 -34.24
N LYS A 610 14.25 -12.39 -35.32
CA LYS A 610 13.62 -11.56 -36.35
C LYS A 610 12.48 -10.73 -35.77
N ASP A 611 11.62 -11.35 -34.96
CA ASP A 611 10.52 -10.68 -34.29
C ASP A 611 11.05 -9.55 -33.40
N ALA A 612 12.12 -9.79 -32.65
CA ALA A 612 12.77 -8.78 -31.81
C ALA A 612 13.52 -7.67 -32.59
N GLY A 613 13.52 -7.69 -33.93
CA GLY A 613 14.23 -6.72 -34.75
C GLY A 613 15.75 -6.92 -34.77
N LEU A 614 16.24 -8.07 -34.31
CA LEU A 614 17.65 -8.47 -34.31
C LEU A 614 17.98 -9.39 -35.50
N GLY A 615 17.30 -9.16 -36.64
CA GLY A 615 17.45 -9.97 -37.86
C GLY A 615 18.90 -10.03 -38.38
N GLU A 616 19.16 -11.05 -39.20
CA GLU A 616 20.44 -11.65 -39.63
C GLU A 616 21.56 -10.71 -40.17
N GLU A 617 21.46 -9.38 -40.09
CA GLU A 617 22.46 -8.44 -40.64
C GLU A 617 23.80 -8.38 -39.88
N ARG A 618 24.01 -9.24 -38.88
CA ARG A 618 25.33 -9.48 -38.28
C ARG A 618 25.51 -10.94 -37.87
N PHE A 619 25.51 -11.85 -38.83
CA PHE A 619 26.15 -13.16 -38.67
C PHE A 619 26.98 -13.50 -39.90
#